data_AF-A0A182YTY6-F1
#
_entry.id   AF-A0A182YTY6-F1
#
_cell.length_a   1.000
_cell.length_b   1.000
_cell.length_c   1.000
_cell.angle_alpha   90.00
_cell.angle_beta   90.00
_cell.angle_gamma   90.00
#
_symmetry.space_group_name_H-M   'P 1'
#
loop_
_entity.id
_entity.type
_entity.pdbx_description
1 polymer ?
#
loop_
_entity_poly.entity_id
_entity_poly.type
_entity_poly.pdbx_seq_one_letter_code
_entity_poly.pdbx_strand_id
1 'polypeptide(L)'
;MLYICERYFQKVEGQSLFTGLKSVTHFGRPNFEDFFAAIASEYKEVSQVGVFSCGPGPMTSNVQSACNYMNGLIGPTFSHHFENF
;
A
#
# COMPACT_ATOMS: atom_id res chain seq x y z
N MET A 1 12.36 19.36 -2.38
CA MET A 1 13.16 18.86 -1.25
C MET A 1 12.88 17.39 -0.94
N LEU A 2 11.63 16.98 -0.65
CA LEU A 2 11.30 15.59 -0.28
C LEU A 2 11.90 14.52 -1.21
N TYR A 3 11.66 14.60 -2.53
CA TYR A 3 12.22 13.66 -3.50
C TYR A 3 13.74 13.54 -3.42
N ILE A 4 14.41 14.70 -3.30
CA ILE A 4 15.86 14.76 -3.26
C ILE A 4 16.37 14.10 -1.98
N CYS A 5 15.77 14.43 -0.84
CA CYS A 5 16.16 13.87 0.46
C CYS A 5 15.87 12.37 0.58
N GLU A 6 14.82 11.86 -0.05
CA GLU A 6 14.47 10.44 -0.03
C GLU A 6 15.34 9.57 -0.94
N ARG A 7 15.81 10.12 -2.07
CA ARG A 7 16.53 9.35 -3.10
C ARG A 7 18.03 9.55 -3.12
N TYR A 8 18.51 10.72 -2.71
CA TYR A 8 19.91 11.13 -2.92
C TYR A 8 20.64 11.56 -1.66
N PHE A 9 19.95 11.70 -0.53
CA PHE A 9 20.60 11.99 0.74
C PHE A 9 20.62 10.75 1.64
N GLN A 10 21.66 10.67 2.46
CA GLN A 10 21.79 9.62 3.47
C GLN A 10 20.70 9.79 4.54
N LYS A 11 20.08 8.67 4.93
CA LYS A 11 19.20 8.60 6.09
C LYS A 11 20.00 8.57 7.39
N VAL A 12 19.51 9.24 8.42
CA VAL A 12 20.09 9.21 9.78
C VAL A 12 19.19 8.35 10.65
N GLU A 13 19.73 7.31 11.28
CA GLU A 13 18.95 6.32 12.06
C GLU A 13 17.77 5.70 11.28
N GLY A 14 17.94 5.55 9.96
CA GLY A 14 16.90 5.07 9.05
C GLY A 14 15.78 6.08 8.78
N GLN A 15 15.89 7.31 9.29
CA GLN A 15 14.92 8.38 9.09
C GLN A 15 15.32 9.32 7.94
N SER A 16 14.32 9.78 7.20
CA SER A 16 14.46 10.82 6.19
C SER A 16 14.92 12.13 6.82
N LEU A 17 15.96 12.76 6.26
CA LEU A 17 16.44 14.06 6.73
C LEU A 17 15.39 15.18 6.62
N PHE A 18 14.43 15.05 5.71
CA PHE A 18 13.43 16.09 5.47
C PHE A 18 12.19 15.93 6.36
N THR A 19 11.71 14.69 6.54
CA THR A 19 10.45 14.44 7.29
C THR A 19 10.67 13.85 8.68
N GLY A 20 11.86 13.32 8.99
CA GLY A 20 12.12 12.56 10.21
C GLY A 20 11.44 11.18 10.25
N LEU A 21 10.80 10.74 9.17
CA LEU A 21 10.08 9.47 9.14
C LEU A 21 10.99 8.30 8.74
N LYS A 22 10.78 7.15 9.37
CA LYS A 22 11.37 5.87 8.94
C LYS A 22 10.66 5.30 7.69
N SER A 23 9.38 5.64 7.52
CA SER A 23 8.57 5.22 6.37
C SER A 23 9.18 5.72 5.06
N VAL A 24 9.18 4.84 4.06
CA VAL A 24 9.71 5.16 2.73
C VAL A 24 8.67 5.93 1.93
N THR A 25 9.07 7.06 1.34
CA THR A 25 8.20 7.80 0.41
C THR A 25 8.45 7.33 -1.02
N HIS A 26 7.41 6.78 -1.65
CA HIS A 26 7.43 6.44 -3.07
C HIS A 26 6.85 7.58 -3.91
N PHE A 27 7.29 7.66 -5.18
CA PHE A 27 6.85 8.68 -6.13
C PHE A 27 6.22 7.99 -7.34
N GLY A 28 4.93 8.23 -7.56
CA GLY A 28 4.13 7.54 -8.57
C GLY A 28 2.75 7.14 -8.03
N ARG A 29 1.97 6.43 -8.84
CA ARG A 29 0.74 5.78 -8.37
C ARG A 29 1.11 4.46 -7.68
N PRO A 30 0.48 4.11 -6.55
CA PRO A 30 0.68 2.81 -5.93
C PRO A 30 0.16 1.70 -6.84
N ASN A 31 0.91 0.61 -6.97
CA ASN A 31 0.39 -0.63 -7.56
C ASN A 31 -0.21 -1.48 -6.45
N PHE A 32 -1.54 -1.43 -6.29
CA PHE A 32 -2.23 -2.13 -5.21
C PHE A 32 -2.22 -3.66 -5.39
N GLU A 33 -2.22 -4.17 -6.64
CA GLU A 33 -2.17 -5.61 -6.90
C GLU A 33 -0.84 -6.21 -6.43
N ASP A 34 0.30 -5.64 -6.84
CA ASP A 34 1.62 -6.07 -6.38
C ASP A 34 1.76 -5.96 -4.86
N PHE A 35 1.22 -4.88 -4.28
CA PHE A 35 1.25 -4.68 -2.84
C PHE A 35 0.45 -5.75 -2.08
N PHE A 36 -0.74 -6.10 -2.57
CA PHE A 36 -1.56 -7.16 -1.96
C PHE A 36 -0.97 -8.55 -2.19
N ALA A 37 -0.35 -8.81 -3.34
CA ALA A 37 0.39 -10.04 -3.58
C ALA A 37 1.57 -10.19 -2.60
N ALA A 38 2.30 -9.10 -2.33
CA ALA A 38 3.34 -9.09 -1.31
C ALA A 38 2.79 -9.42 0.08
N ILE A 39 1.66 -8.81 0.47
CA ILE A 39 0.98 -9.12 1.75
C ILE A 39 0.60 -10.61 1.84
N ALA A 40 -0.02 -11.17 0.80
CA ALA A 40 -0.40 -12.58 0.77
C ALA A 40 0.82 -13.51 0.84
N SER A 41 1.95 -13.12 0.24
CA SER A 41 3.19 -13.89 0.27
C SER A 41 3.90 -13.87 1.63
N GLU A 42 3.80 -12.73 2.34
CA GLU A 42 4.43 -12.52 3.64
C GLU A 42 3.63 -13.20 4.76
N TYR A 43 2.29 -13.12 4.71
CA TYR A 43 1.38 -13.63 5.75
C TYR A 43 0.53 -14.80 5.24
N LYS A 44 1.17 -15.97 5.05
CA LYS A 44 0.54 -17.14 4.41
C LYS A 44 -0.54 -17.82 5.26
N GLU A 45 -0.50 -17.61 6.58
CA GLU A 45 -1.42 -18.18 7.57
C GLU A 45 -2.75 -17.42 7.65
N VAL A 46 -2.82 -16.21 7.07
CA VAL A 46 -4.02 -15.38 7.09
C VAL A 46 -5.01 -15.88 6.05
N SER A 47 -6.27 -16.02 6.45
CA SER A 47 -7.36 -16.41 5.55
C SER A 47 -8.12 -15.22 4.96
N GLN A 48 -8.06 -14.06 5.63
CA GLN A 48 -8.78 -12.86 5.24
C GLN A 48 -8.02 -11.57 5.64
N VAL A 49 -8.00 -10.59 4.73
CA VAL A 49 -7.40 -9.27 4.92
C VAL A 49 -8.47 -8.20 4.71
N GLY A 50 -8.65 -7.31 5.70
CA GLY A 50 -9.51 -6.14 5.56
C GLY A 50 -8.77 -4.97 4.93
N VAL A 51 -9.38 -4.33 3.92
CA VAL A 51 -8.82 -3.18 3.21
C VAL A 51 -9.82 -2.02 3.30
N PHE A 52 -9.42 -0.92 3.92
CA PHE A 52 -10.27 0.26 4.10
C PHE A 52 -9.73 1.42 3.27
N SER A 53 -10.58 2.06 2.47
CA SER A 53 -10.17 3.21 1.66
C SER A 53 -11.07 4.42 1.90
N CYS A 54 -10.44 5.59 2.01
CA CYS A 54 -11.10 6.89 2.13
C CYS A 54 -10.36 7.89 1.21
N GLY A 55 -11.02 8.37 0.16
CA GLY A 55 -10.43 9.27 -0.81
C GLY A 55 -11.21 9.37 -2.13
N PRO A 56 -10.59 9.93 -3.19
CA PRO A 56 -11.28 10.15 -4.46
C PRO A 56 -11.77 8.85 -5.11
N GLY A 57 -12.96 8.88 -5.69
CA GLY A 57 -13.60 7.72 -6.34
C GLY A 57 -12.69 6.92 -7.28
N PRO A 58 -11.90 7.55 -8.18
CA PRO A 58 -10.96 6.79 -9.03
C PRO A 58 -9.90 6.02 -8.24
N MET A 59 -9.44 6.55 -7.10
CA MET A 59 -8.43 5.88 -6.27
C MET A 59 -9.04 4.72 -5.50
N THR A 60 -10.19 4.91 -4.87
CA THR A 60 -10.88 3.85 -4.12
C THR A 60 -11.40 2.74 -5.04
N SER A 61 -11.82 3.05 -6.27
CA SER A 61 -12.13 2.06 -7.30
C SER A 61 -10.91 1.24 -7.72
N ASN A 62 -9.70 1.83 -7.79
CA ASN A 62 -8.49 1.07 -8.07
C ASN A 62 -8.15 0.09 -6.93
N VAL A 63 -8.39 0.49 -5.66
CA VAL A 63 -8.23 -0.41 -4.51
C VAL A 63 -9.22 -1.57 -4.59
N GLN A 64 -10.49 -1.31 -4.89
CA GLN A 64 -11.51 -2.35 -5.09
C GLN A 64 -11.13 -3.32 -6.21
N SER A 65 -10.69 -2.81 -7.36
CA SER A 65 -10.26 -3.63 -8.50
C SER A 65 -9.11 -4.56 -8.13
N ALA A 66 -8.11 -4.04 -7.39
CA ALA A 66 -7.01 -4.86 -6.92
C ALA A 66 -7.46 -5.94 -5.92
N CYS A 67 -8.39 -5.63 -5.00
CA CYS A 67 -8.96 -6.65 -4.12
C CYS A 67 -9.69 -7.75 -4.91
N ASN A 68 -10.48 -7.37 -5.92
CA ASN A 68 -11.20 -8.31 -6.79
C ASN A 68 -10.24 -9.21 -7.58
N TYR A 69 -9.15 -8.62 -8.11
CA TYR A 69 -8.09 -9.38 -8.79
C TYR A 69 -7.48 -10.43 -7.86
N MET A 70 -7.07 -10.02 -6.65
CA MET A 70 -6.46 -10.93 -5.67
C MET A 70 -7.41 -12.05 -5.23
N ASN A 71 -8.71 -11.75 -5.08
CA ASN A 71 -9.73 -12.75 -4.73
C ASN A 71 -9.97 -13.79 -5.84
N GLY A 72 -9.52 -13.54 -7.07
CA GLY A 72 -9.52 -14.53 -8.14
C GLY A 72 -8.34 -15.51 -8.09
N LEU A 73 -7.36 -15.27 -7.22
CA LEU A 73 -6.16 -16.08 -7.04
C LEU A 73 -6.28 -17.01 -5.83
N ILE A 74 -5.41 -18.02 -5.76
CA ILE A 74 -5.30 -18.87 -4.56
C ILE A 74 -4.58 -18.07 -3.47
N GLY A 75 -5.25 -17.82 -2.35
CA GLY A 75 -4.68 -17.06 -1.24
C GLY A 75 -5.73 -16.55 -0.25
N PRO A 76 -5.36 -15.61 0.64
CA PRO A 76 -6.32 -14.92 1.50
C PRO A 76 -7.35 -14.14 0.69
N THR A 77 -8.54 -14.03 1.26
CA THR A 77 -9.58 -13.15 0.72
C THR A 77 -9.34 -11.69 1.15
N PHE A 78 -9.44 -10.74 0.23
CA PHE A 78 -9.35 -9.31 0.48
C PHE A 78 -10.75 -8.68 0.52
N SER A 79 -11.17 -8.21 1.69
CA SER A 79 -12.47 -7.57 1.91
C SER A 79 -12.31 -6.05 1.90
N HIS A 80 -12.85 -5.40 0.87
CA HIS A 80 -12.72 -3.95 0.69
C HIS A 80 -13.91 -3.19 1.28
N HIS A 81 -13.62 -2.13 2.02
CA HIS A 81 -14.57 -1.23 2.66
C HIS A 81 -14.30 0.21 2.22
N PHE A 82 -15.35 0.87 1.71
CA PHE A 82 -15.32 2.30 1.44
C PHE A 82 -15.71 3.04 2.71
N GLU A 83 -14.83 3.91 3.19
CA GLU A 83 -15.01 4.68 4.41
C GLU A 83 -15.05 6.18 4.11
N ASN A 84 -15.79 6.93 4.93
CA ASN A 84 -15.89 8.38 4.84
C ASN A 84 -15.91 8.99 6.25
N PHE A 85 -14.71 9.04 6.85
CA PHE A 85 -14.46 9.54 8.21
C PHE A 85 -14.41 11.08 8.27
#